data_AF-A0A662P792-F1
#
_entry.id   AF-A0A662P792-F1
#
_cell.length_a   1.000
_cell.length_b   1.000
_cell.length_c   1.000
_cell.angle_alpha   90.00
_cell.angle_beta   90.00
_cell.angle_gamma   90.00
#
_symmetry.space_group_name_H-M   'P 1'
#
loop_
_entity.id
_entity.type
_entity.pdbx_description
1 polymer ?
#
loop_
_entity_poly.entity_id
_entity_poly.type
_entity_poly.pdbx_seq_one_letter_code
_entity_poly.pdbx_strand_id
1 'polypeptide(L)'
;MKGERERKGGVPLKKIREDVWEVPQTYKDYMRVPARIYAAEGLLEKMKGDLTLQQTITVASLPGIEKYSLVMPDGHQGYGFPIGGVAATDFEEGVISPGGVGYDINCLPAKTKVLSPLGYWVEIESVLPGEEVAVLRQGQAKPTEVVLALSRAERSLVRVRTAAGFELRLTKDHPVLTRAGMKEARNLSLGEAVGVHPFEGVEFEAPPRFEILSEKDEQEFSRAVRAELKKRRLAPPLAAENAKLPYLVKIFGYLLGDGTVCDKNVVFYGEKADLEEIKKDIRVLGYAGGIYERERNHRLKGYEFCTKEACLKVSARSLAELLFALGYPRGKKEEEDLRIPEWLLRLPKWLKRLFLASFFGAEMSKSKTLNGYNFFMPEVKRSVNKSREREKGSDEFLSELQEMLTEFGVSSTVSVSEETEETEETEKTEKTEKTEETEERRIYRLLVKANPENLVRLLSRVGYEYNRERRRLALAAVVYTRLKRARPPFGFVKFEEFL
;
A
#
# COMPACT_ATOMS: atom_id res chain seq x y z
N MET A 1 -25.69 -41.76 -24.66
CA MET A 1 -27.15 -41.65 -24.70
C MET A 1 -27.53 -40.19 -24.73
N LYS A 2 -28.22 -39.75 -25.79
CA LYS A 2 -28.80 -38.41 -25.89
C LYS A 2 -30.03 -38.38 -24.95
N GLY A 3 -29.91 -37.72 -23.80
CA GLY A 3 -31.04 -37.44 -22.92
C GLY A 3 -31.93 -36.38 -23.54
N GLU A 4 -33.23 -36.66 -23.56
CA GLU A 4 -34.27 -35.98 -24.32
C GLU A 4 -34.40 -34.50 -23.97
N ARG A 5 -34.61 -33.69 -25.03
CA ARG A 5 -35.09 -32.32 -24.94
C ARG A 5 -36.56 -32.36 -24.49
N GLU A 6 -36.83 -32.12 -23.22
CA GLU A 6 -38.15 -31.62 -22.81
C GLU A 6 -38.33 -30.21 -23.36
N ARG A 7 -39.13 -30.07 -24.42
CA ARG A 7 -39.80 -28.81 -24.76
C ARG A 7 -41.25 -29.12 -25.10
N LYS A 8 -42.16 -28.75 -24.19
CA LYS A 8 -43.36 -27.89 -24.42
C LYS A 8 -44.41 -28.12 -23.32
N GLY A 9 -44.19 -27.48 -22.18
CA GLY A 9 -45.22 -26.95 -21.30
C GLY A 9 -44.68 -25.63 -20.78
N GLY A 10 -45.31 -24.50 -21.11
CA GLY A 10 -44.88 -23.20 -20.57
C GLY A 10 -45.02 -23.18 -19.05
N VAL A 11 -44.21 -22.36 -18.37
CA VAL A 11 -44.38 -22.14 -16.92
C VAL A 11 -45.83 -21.69 -16.66
N PRO A 12 -46.60 -22.40 -15.82
CA PRO A 12 -48.00 -22.04 -15.58
C PRO A 12 -48.06 -20.78 -14.73
N LEU A 13 -48.64 -19.72 -15.29
CA LEU A 13 -48.76 -18.42 -14.64
C LEU A 13 -50.24 -18.13 -14.36
N LYS A 14 -50.60 -18.08 -13.08
CA LYS A 14 -51.92 -17.67 -12.61
C LYS A 14 -51.88 -16.17 -12.31
N LYS A 15 -52.78 -15.39 -12.91
CA LYS A 15 -52.96 -13.97 -12.55
C LYS A 15 -53.65 -13.89 -11.19
N ILE A 16 -53.04 -13.18 -10.24
CA ILE A 16 -53.55 -13.04 -8.87
C ILE A 16 -54.21 -11.68 -8.70
N ARG A 17 -53.58 -10.64 -9.27
CA ARG A 17 -54.15 -9.30 -9.46
C ARG A 17 -53.41 -8.60 -10.60
N GLU A 18 -53.73 -7.35 -10.87
CA GLU A 18 -52.99 -6.51 -11.81
C GLU A 18 -51.48 -6.56 -11.50
N ASP A 19 -50.68 -6.82 -12.55
CA ASP A 19 -49.22 -6.97 -12.54
C ASP A 19 -48.64 -8.00 -11.55
N VAL A 20 -49.46 -8.88 -10.99
CA VAL A 20 -49.01 -9.93 -10.07
C VAL A 20 -49.45 -11.31 -10.55
N TRP A 21 -48.46 -12.15 -10.79
CA TRP A 21 -48.62 -13.50 -11.28
C TRP A 21 -48.01 -14.51 -10.31
N GLU A 22 -48.46 -15.75 -10.38
CA GLU A 22 -47.99 -16.82 -9.51
C GLU A 22 -47.79 -18.11 -10.28
N VAL A 23 -46.67 -18.77 -10.02
CA VAL A 23 -46.50 -20.20 -10.32
C VAL A 23 -46.89 -20.96 -9.06
N PRO A 24 -47.93 -21.81 -9.11
CA PRO A 24 -48.40 -22.52 -7.93
C PRO A 24 -47.32 -23.47 -7.42
N GLN A 25 -47.23 -23.63 -6.10
CA GLN A 25 -46.29 -24.56 -5.47
C GLN A 25 -46.41 -25.99 -6.03
N THR A 26 -47.61 -26.42 -6.38
CA THR A 26 -47.89 -27.75 -6.94
C THR A 26 -47.34 -27.95 -8.36
N TYR A 27 -46.72 -26.93 -8.98
CA TYR A 27 -46.14 -27.08 -10.32
C TYR A 27 -44.95 -28.05 -10.34
N LYS A 28 -44.14 -28.06 -9.28
CA LYS A 28 -42.98 -28.96 -9.13
C LYS A 28 -42.90 -29.45 -7.69
N ASP A 29 -42.74 -30.76 -7.52
CA ASP A 29 -42.76 -31.42 -6.20
C ASP A 29 -41.69 -30.89 -5.22
N TYR A 30 -40.59 -30.33 -5.74
CA TYR A 30 -39.53 -29.75 -4.93
C TYR A 30 -39.82 -28.34 -4.42
N MET A 31 -40.88 -27.67 -4.91
CA MET A 31 -41.21 -26.32 -4.48
C MET A 31 -41.80 -26.36 -3.06
N ARG A 32 -41.18 -25.60 -2.16
CA ARG A 32 -41.62 -25.46 -0.76
C ARG A 32 -42.63 -24.31 -0.59
N VAL A 33 -42.58 -23.32 -1.48
CA VAL A 33 -43.47 -22.17 -1.52
C VAL A 33 -43.87 -21.84 -2.98
N PRO A 34 -44.94 -21.08 -3.23
CA PRO A 34 -45.24 -20.57 -4.58
C PRO A 34 -44.21 -19.54 -5.05
N ALA A 35 -44.05 -19.40 -6.37
CA ALA A 35 -43.26 -18.31 -6.96
C ALA A 35 -44.17 -17.15 -7.35
N ARG A 36 -43.87 -15.93 -6.88
CA ARG A 36 -44.61 -14.68 -7.17
C ARG A 36 -43.82 -13.82 -8.16
N ILE A 37 -44.50 -13.29 -9.17
CA ILE A 37 -43.89 -12.44 -10.18
C ILE A 37 -44.62 -11.10 -10.18
N TYR A 38 -43.88 -10.03 -9.92
CA TYR A 38 -44.37 -8.66 -10.05
C TYR A 38 -43.91 -8.09 -11.40
N ALA A 39 -44.78 -8.11 -12.39
CA ALA A 39 -44.47 -7.67 -13.74
C ALA A 39 -45.73 -7.30 -14.53
N ALA A 40 -45.68 -6.14 -15.19
CA ALA A 40 -46.62 -5.80 -16.25
C ALA A 40 -46.49 -6.78 -17.41
N GLU A 41 -47.54 -6.94 -18.22
CA GLU A 41 -47.61 -7.96 -19.28
C GLU A 41 -46.39 -7.92 -20.23
N GLY A 42 -45.95 -6.72 -20.64
CA GLY A 42 -44.77 -6.58 -21.49
C GLY A 42 -43.45 -7.02 -20.83
N LEU A 43 -43.32 -6.89 -19.51
CA LEU A 43 -42.15 -7.38 -18.76
C LEU A 43 -42.25 -8.90 -18.55
N LEU A 44 -43.46 -9.41 -18.29
CA LEU A 44 -43.70 -10.85 -18.14
C LEU A 44 -43.34 -11.60 -19.42
N GLU A 45 -43.67 -11.06 -20.60
CA GLU A 45 -43.26 -11.64 -21.89
C GLU A 45 -41.74 -11.68 -22.06
N LYS A 46 -41.02 -10.68 -21.56
CA LYS A 46 -39.54 -10.71 -21.56
C LYS A 46 -39.00 -11.80 -20.65
N MET A 47 -39.53 -11.93 -19.42
CA MET A 47 -39.13 -12.96 -18.45
C MET A 47 -39.45 -14.38 -18.94
N LYS A 48 -40.47 -14.56 -19.80
CA LYS A 48 -40.74 -15.84 -20.49
C LYS A 48 -39.69 -16.17 -21.55
N GLY A 49 -38.94 -15.18 -22.03
CA GLY A 49 -37.92 -15.33 -23.07
C GLY A 49 -36.58 -15.86 -22.58
N ASP A 50 -36.35 -15.89 -21.26
CA ASP A 50 -35.11 -16.34 -20.63
C ASP A 50 -35.36 -17.30 -19.44
N LEU A 51 -34.35 -17.53 -18.59
CA LEU A 51 -34.46 -18.45 -17.45
C LEU A 51 -35.03 -17.80 -16.17
N THR A 52 -35.47 -16.54 -16.18
CA THR A 52 -35.92 -15.81 -14.98
C THR A 52 -36.99 -16.56 -14.19
N LEU A 53 -38.03 -17.03 -14.88
CA LEU A 53 -39.14 -17.76 -14.24
C LEU A 53 -38.66 -19.10 -13.66
N GLN A 54 -37.80 -19.81 -14.38
CA GLN A 54 -37.26 -21.10 -13.94
C GLN A 54 -36.33 -20.92 -12.72
N GLN A 55 -35.56 -19.85 -12.67
CA GLN A 55 -34.71 -19.53 -11.54
C GLN A 55 -35.56 -19.18 -10.31
N THR A 56 -36.61 -18.38 -10.47
CA THR A 56 -37.58 -18.09 -9.39
C THR A 56 -38.22 -19.38 -8.85
N ILE A 57 -38.63 -20.31 -9.73
CA ILE A 57 -39.14 -21.64 -9.34
C ILE A 57 -38.10 -22.45 -8.57
N THR A 58 -36.83 -22.37 -8.98
CA THR A 58 -35.74 -23.11 -8.32
C THR A 58 -35.47 -22.53 -6.93
N VAL A 59 -35.48 -21.21 -6.78
CA VAL A 59 -35.36 -20.53 -5.48
C VAL A 59 -36.48 -20.93 -4.52
N ALA A 60 -37.68 -21.22 -5.03
CA ALA A 60 -38.80 -21.70 -4.22
C ALA A 60 -38.56 -23.06 -3.55
N SER A 61 -37.45 -23.75 -3.85
CA SER A 61 -37.05 -25.03 -3.22
C SER A 61 -36.13 -24.88 -1.99
N LEU A 62 -35.64 -23.67 -1.72
CA LEU A 62 -34.63 -23.44 -0.67
C LEU A 62 -35.14 -23.86 0.72
N PRO A 63 -34.35 -24.60 1.51
CA PRO A 63 -34.71 -24.91 2.89
C PRO A 63 -34.98 -23.64 3.71
N GLY A 64 -35.99 -23.69 4.57
CA GLY A 64 -36.43 -22.58 5.40
C GLY A 64 -37.02 -21.38 4.63
N ILE A 65 -37.27 -21.46 3.31
CA ILE A 65 -37.86 -20.32 2.58
C ILE A 65 -39.27 -20.00 3.06
N GLU A 66 -39.52 -18.72 3.31
CA GLU A 66 -40.74 -18.20 3.91
C GLU A 66 -41.67 -17.58 2.88
N LYS A 67 -42.93 -18.04 2.90
CA LYS A 67 -44.09 -17.57 2.12
C LYS A 67 -43.99 -17.70 0.60
N TYR A 68 -42.98 -17.12 -0.04
CA TYR A 68 -42.84 -17.05 -1.50
C TYR A 68 -41.38 -16.93 -1.95
N SER A 69 -41.08 -17.44 -3.15
CA SER A 69 -39.97 -16.92 -3.94
C SER A 69 -40.49 -15.80 -4.84
N LEU A 70 -39.93 -14.60 -4.74
CA LEU A 70 -40.41 -13.44 -5.49
C LEU A 70 -39.43 -13.08 -6.61
N VAL A 71 -39.95 -12.50 -7.69
CA VAL A 71 -39.18 -11.70 -8.63
C VAL A 71 -39.87 -10.36 -8.86
N MET A 72 -39.08 -9.29 -8.78
CA MET A 72 -39.50 -7.90 -8.87
C MET A 72 -39.51 -7.40 -10.33
N PRO A 73 -40.06 -6.20 -10.62
CA PRO A 73 -40.21 -5.71 -12.00
C PRO A 73 -38.92 -5.51 -12.81
N ASP A 74 -37.76 -5.44 -12.15
CA ASP A 74 -36.42 -5.41 -12.75
C ASP A 74 -35.86 -6.81 -13.07
N GLY A 75 -36.67 -7.85 -12.88
CA GLY A 75 -36.25 -9.23 -12.95
C GLY A 75 -35.76 -9.68 -14.32
N HIS A 76 -34.62 -10.34 -14.33
CA HIS A 76 -34.03 -10.96 -15.52
C HIS A 76 -33.10 -12.11 -15.11
N GLN A 77 -32.70 -12.92 -16.09
CA GLN A 77 -31.89 -14.11 -15.84
C GLN A 77 -30.57 -13.76 -15.11
N GLY A 78 -30.37 -14.37 -13.95
CA GLY A 78 -29.11 -14.37 -13.21
C GLY A 78 -28.33 -15.68 -13.37
N TYR A 79 -27.51 -16.05 -12.37
CA TYR A 79 -26.71 -17.28 -12.39
C TYR A 79 -27.34 -18.46 -11.63
N GLY A 80 -28.23 -18.18 -10.67
CA GLY A 80 -28.91 -19.19 -9.85
C GLY A 80 -30.20 -18.63 -9.26
N PHE A 81 -30.10 -17.49 -8.60
CA PHE A 81 -31.23 -16.57 -8.44
C PHE A 81 -31.43 -15.75 -9.71
N PRO A 82 -32.66 -15.33 -10.03
CA PRO A 82 -32.88 -14.23 -10.96
C PRO A 82 -32.38 -12.93 -10.32
N ILE A 83 -31.85 -12.00 -11.14
CA ILE A 83 -31.70 -10.61 -10.68
C ILE A 83 -33.09 -10.06 -10.39
N GLY A 84 -33.23 -9.19 -9.38
CA GLY A 84 -34.54 -8.76 -8.86
C GLY A 84 -35.28 -9.86 -8.06
N GLY A 85 -34.65 -11.01 -7.81
CA GLY A 85 -35.21 -12.08 -6.97
C GLY A 85 -35.16 -11.75 -5.48
N VAL A 86 -36.21 -12.09 -4.74
CA VAL A 86 -36.28 -11.93 -3.28
C VAL A 86 -36.75 -13.23 -2.65
N ALA A 87 -36.02 -13.69 -1.65
CA ALA A 87 -36.40 -14.81 -0.79
C ALA A 87 -36.03 -14.47 0.65
N ALA A 88 -36.98 -14.65 1.57
CA ALA A 88 -36.69 -14.70 2.99
C ALA A 88 -36.53 -16.17 3.38
N THR A 89 -35.52 -16.49 4.17
CA THR A 89 -35.29 -17.83 4.71
C THR A 89 -35.16 -17.74 6.21
N ASP A 90 -35.67 -18.75 6.91
CA ASP A 90 -35.58 -18.86 8.36
C ASP A 90 -34.12 -18.75 8.85
N PHE A 91 -33.93 -18.15 10.01
CA PHE A 91 -32.59 -17.86 10.54
C PHE A 91 -31.88 -19.11 11.08
N GLU A 92 -32.61 -20.03 11.68
CA GLU A 92 -32.04 -21.22 12.33
C GLU A 92 -31.98 -22.41 11.36
N GLU A 93 -33.02 -22.61 10.56
CA GLU A 93 -33.21 -23.80 9.71
C GLU A 93 -33.08 -23.49 8.19
N GLY A 94 -32.86 -22.23 7.84
CA GLY A 94 -32.75 -21.78 6.47
C GLY A 94 -31.35 -21.90 5.87
N VAL A 95 -31.17 -21.27 4.71
CA VAL A 95 -29.90 -21.28 3.97
C VAL A 95 -29.44 -19.89 3.59
N ILE A 96 -28.14 -19.65 3.68
CA ILE A 96 -27.49 -18.52 3.04
C ILE A 96 -27.14 -18.94 1.62
N SER A 97 -27.74 -18.28 0.62
CA SER A 97 -27.40 -18.50 -0.79
C SER A 97 -26.56 -17.35 -1.33
N PRO A 98 -25.24 -17.54 -1.53
CA PRO A 98 -24.39 -16.52 -2.16
C PRO A 98 -24.87 -16.16 -3.57
N GLY A 99 -25.56 -17.10 -4.25
CA GLY A 99 -26.18 -16.86 -5.55
C GLY A 99 -27.29 -15.81 -5.55
N GLY A 100 -27.89 -15.49 -4.39
CA GLY A 100 -28.92 -14.45 -4.24
C GLY A 100 -28.39 -13.02 -4.20
N VAL A 101 -27.09 -12.84 -3.94
CA VAL A 101 -26.44 -11.51 -3.94
C VAL A 101 -25.90 -11.15 -5.33
N GLY A 102 -25.80 -12.13 -6.23
CA GLY A 102 -25.05 -12.02 -7.48
C GLY A 102 -23.54 -12.19 -7.25
N TYR A 103 -22.81 -12.48 -8.32
CA TYR A 103 -21.35 -12.52 -8.27
C TYR A 103 -20.76 -11.55 -9.30
N ASP A 104 -20.13 -10.49 -8.83
CA ASP A 104 -19.17 -9.73 -9.64
C ASP A 104 -17.83 -10.48 -9.61
N ILE A 105 -17.72 -11.53 -10.42
CA ILE A 105 -16.51 -12.38 -10.44
C ILE A 105 -15.42 -11.70 -11.26
N ASN A 106 -14.52 -11.04 -10.54
CA ASN A 106 -13.43 -10.27 -11.13
C ASN A 106 -12.14 -11.08 -11.12
N CYS A 107 -11.91 -11.89 -12.15
CA CYS A 107 -10.72 -12.75 -12.21
C CYS A 107 -9.57 -12.10 -12.99
N LEU A 108 -8.36 -12.25 -12.45
CA LEU A 108 -7.08 -12.03 -13.10
C LEU A 108 -6.41 -13.41 -13.32
N PRO A 109 -5.58 -13.59 -14.36
CA PRO A 109 -4.88 -14.85 -14.58
C PRO A 109 -3.83 -15.11 -13.49
N ALA A 110 -3.46 -16.39 -13.33
CA ALA A 110 -2.30 -16.80 -12.54
C ALA A 110 -1.04 -15.97 -12.90
N LYS A 111 -0.14 -15.80 -11.93
CA LYS A 111 1.06 -14.96 -11.99
C LYS A 111 0.80 -13.45 -12.05
N THR A 112 -0.46 -13.02 -11.94
CA THR A 112 -0.74 -11.60 -11.80
C THR A 112 -0.19 -11.12 -10.46
N LYS A 113 0.62 -10.07 -10.49
CA LYS A 113 1.25 -9.52 -9.29
C LYS A 113 0.23 -8.76 -8.46
N VAL A 114 0.12 -9.11 -7.19
CA VAL A 114 -0.72 -8.44 -6.20
C VAL A 114 0.18 -7.81 -5.15
N LEU A 115 0.02 -6.51 -4.96
CA LEU A 115 0.86 -5.72 -4.07
C LEU A 115 0.34 -5.80 -2.63
N SER A 116 1.24 -6.06 -1.69
CA SER A 116 1.02 -5.96 -0.24
C SER A 116 1.11 -4.50 0.22
N PRO A 117 0.43 -4.10 1.31
CA PRO A 117 0.62 -2.80 1.95
C PRO A 117 2.07 -2.50 2.39
N LEU A 118 2.90 -3.54 2.56
CA LEU A 118 4.33 -3.42 2.87
C LEU A 118 5.20 -3.22 1.62
N GLY A 119 4.59 -3.12 0.44
CA GLY A 119 5.26 -2.76 -0.81
C GLY A 119 6.06 -3.89 -1.46
N TYR A 120 5.87 -5.15 -1.03
CA TYR A 120 6.24 -6.32 -1.82
C TYR A 120 5.04 -6.80 -2.63
N TRP A 121 5.26 -7.65 -3.63
CA TRP A 121 4.19 -8.34 -4.34
C TRP A 121 4.34 -9.86 -4.25
N VAL A 122 3.20 -10.53 -4.30
CA VAL A 122 3.08 -11.98 -4.49
C VAL A 122 2.29 -12.25 -5.78
N GLU A 123 2.35 -13.46 -6.30
CA GLU A 123 1.44 -13.90 -7.37
C GLU A 123 0.03 -14.10 -6.81
N ILE A 124 -1.01 -13.78 -7.59
CA ILE A 124 -2.41 -13.77 -7.14
C ILE A 124 -2.87 -15.12 -6.58
N GLU A 125 -2.37 -16.23 -7.11
CA GLU A 125 -2.66 -17.59 -6.64
C GLU A 125 -2.11 -17.89 -5.23
N SER A 126 -1.14 -17.11 -4.78
CA SER A 126 -0.52 -17.25 -3.45
C SER A 126 -1.22 -16.40 -2.39
N VAL A 127 -2.16 -15.53 -2.78
CA VAL A 127 -2.88 -14.65 -1.85
C VAL A 127 -3.94 -15.46 -1.10
N LEU A 128 -3.87 -15.45 0.23
CA LEU A 128 -4.77 -16.21 1.09
C LEU A 128 -5.79 -15.33 1.82
N PRO A 129 -6.98 -15.85 2.16
CA PRO A 129 -7.90 -15.16 3.04
C PRO A 129 -7.26 -14.80 4.39
N GLY A 130 -7.53 -13.59 4.88
CA GLY A 130 -6.93 -13.01 6.09
C GLY A 130 -5.64 -12.22 5.83
N GLU A 131 -5.04 -12.33 4.64
CA GLU A 131 -3.92 -11.47 4.25
C GLU A 131 -4.41 -10.08 3.81
N GLU A 132 -3.53 -9.07 3.85
CA GLU A 132 -3.84 -7.73 3.36
C GLU A 132 -3.20 -7.45 2.00
N VAL A 133 -3.97 -6.83 1.11
CA VAL A 133 -3.53 -6.34 -0.19
C VAL A 133 -3.71 -4.82 -0.30
N ALA A 134 -2.92 -4.18 -1.15
CA ALA A 134 -3.04 -2.75 -1.42
C ALA A 134 -4.14 -2.50 -2.47
N VAL A 135 -5.18 -1.76 -2.08
CA VAL A 135 -6.32 -1.42 -2.95
C VAL A 135 -6.39 0.08 -3.14
N LEU A 136 -6.59 0.51 -4.40
CA LEU A 136 -6.79 1.91 -4.73
C LEU A 136 -8.22 2.34 -4.35
N ARG A 137 -8.34 3.23 -3.35
CA ARG A 137 -9.60 3.81 -2.88
C ARG A 137 -9.45 5.32 -2.74
N GLN A 138 -10.32 6.08 -3.40
CA GLN A 138 -10.31 7.56 -3.37
C GLN A 138 -8.93 8.15 -3.71
N GLY A 139 -8.25 7.60 -4.71
CA GLY A 139 -6.93 8.06 -5.15
C GLY A 139 -5.75 7.67 -4.24
N GLN A 140 -5.98 6.84 -3.21
CA GLN A 140 -4.94 6.36 -2.30
C GLN A 140 -4.91 4.83 -2.24
N ALA A 141 -3.72 4.24 -2.20
CA ALA A 141 -3.57 2.83 -1.88
C ALA A 141 -3.79 2.63 -0.38
N LYS A 142 -4.71 1.72 -0.01
CA LYS A 142 -5.03 1.39 1.38
C LYS A 142 -4.91 -0.12 1.62
N PRO A 143 -4.46 -0.55 2.81
CA PRO A 143 -4.58 -1.95 3.22
C PRO A 143 -6.03 -2.40 3.18
N THR A 144 -6.29 -3.59 2.64
CA THR A 144 -7.61 -4.23 2.61
C THR A 144 -7.42 -5.72 2.79
N GLU A 145 -8.14 -6.29 3.76
CA GLU A 145 -8.14 -7.72 4.04
C GLU A 145 -8.83 -8.51 2.92
N VAL A 146 -8.22 -9.63 2.54
CA VAL A 146 -8.78 -10.59 1.60
C VAL A 146 -9.75 -11.50 2.33
N VAL A 147 -11.03 -11.44 1.99
CA VAL A 147 -12.07 -12.25 2.64
C VAL A 147 -12.23 -13.62 1.97
N LEU A 148 -11.97 -13.69 0.66
CA LEU A 148 -12.21 -14.88 -0.14
C LEU A 148 -11.27 -14.94 -1.34
N ALA A 149 -10.79 -16.14 -1.65
CA ALA A 149 -10.04 -16.43 -2.88
C ALA A 149 -10.80 -17.47 -3.71
N LEU A 150 -11.06 -17.16 -4.98
CA LEU A 150 -11.79 -18.02 -5.92
C LEU A 150 -10.97 -18.22 -7.20
N SER A 151 -11.14 -19.37 -7.83
CA SER A 151 -10.57 -19.66 -9.14
C SER A 151 -11.61 -20.20 -10.10
N ARG A 152 -11.44 -19.90 -11.40
CA ARG A 152 -12.25 -20.45 -12.48
C ARG A 152 -11.40 -20.64 -13.73
N ALA A 153 -11.78 -21.60 -14.56
CA ALA A 153 -11.18 -21.74 -15.89
C ALA A 153 -11.77 -20.68 -16.84
N GLU A 154 -10.92 -20.05 -17.65
CA GLU A 154 -11.33 -19.06 -18.64
C GLU A 154 -10.70 -19.38 -20.01
N ARG A 155 -11.47 -19.21 -21.08
CA ARG A 155 -11.00 -19.53 -22.45
C ARG A 155 -10.28 -18.38 -23.13
N SER A 156 -10.58 -17.15 -22.75
CA SER A 156 -10.04 -15.95 -23.40
C SER A 156 -9.87 -14.81 -22.40
N LEU A 157 -8.77 -14.08 -22.51
CA LEU A 157 -8.48 -12.90 -21.69
C LEU A 157 -8.44 -11.65 -22.57
N VAL A 158 -8.79 -10.52 -21.98
CA VAL A 158 -8.56 -9.18 -22.52
C VAL A 158 -7.20 -8.70 -22.04
N ARG A 159 -6.41 -8.09 -22.93
CA ARG A 159 -5.17 -7.38 -22.57
C ARG A 159 -5.42 -5.89 -22.65
N VAL A 160 -5.32 -5.20 -21.53
CA VAL A 160 -5.39 -3.73 -21.45
C VAL A 160 -3.96 -3.21 -21.33
N ARG A 161 -3.55 -2.34 -22.27
CA ARG A 161 -2.24 -1.68 -22.25
C ARG A 161 -2.40 -0.17 -22.29
N THR A 162 -1.79 0.50 -21.34
CA THR A 162 -1.78 1.96 -21.26
C THR A 162 -0.68 2.57 -22.12
N ALA A 163 -0.83 3.85 -22.47
CA ALA A 163 0.22 4.61 -23.15
C ALA A 163 1.53 4.70 -22.33
N ALA A 164 1.43 4.69 -21.00
CA ALA A 164 2.57 4.67 -20.10
C ALA A 164 3.21 3.26 -19.97
N GLY A 165 2.75 2.27 -20.73
CA GLY A 165 3.36 0.94 -20.78
C GLY A 165 2.92 -0.02 -19.69
N PHE A 166 2.02 0.37 -18.78
CA PHE A 166 1.37 -0.58 -17.87
C PHE A 166 0.46 -1.54 -18.65
N GLU A 167 0.53 -2.83 -18.32
CA GLU A 167 -0.27 -3.88 -18.93
C GLU A 167 -0.98 -4.69 -17.85
N LEU A 168 -2.25 -5.03 -18.11
CA LEU A 168 -3.04 -5.96 -17.30
C LEU A 168 -3.75 -6.95 -18.23
N ARG A 169 -3.74 -8.22 -17.86
CA ARG A 169 -4.53 -9.28 -18.51
C ARG A 169 -5.65 -9.65 -17.55
N LEU A 170 -6.88 -9.72 -18.05
CA LEU A 170 -8.07 -9.88 -17.21
C LEU A 170 -9.20 -10.56 -17.99
N THR A 171 -10.18 -11.06 -17.26
CA THR A 171 -11.42 -11.59 -17.83
C THR A 171 -12.29 -10.46 -18.41
N LYS A 172 -13.23 -10.80 -19.32
CA LYS A 172 -14.01 -9.80 -20.09
C LYS A 172 -14.96 -8.97 -19.21
N ASP A 173 -15.48 -9.60 -18.15
CA ASP A 173 -16.37 -9.08 -17.12
C ASP A 173 -15.63 -8.31 -16.02
N HIS A 174 -14.29 -8.44 -15.91
CA HIS A 174 -13.54 -7.77 -14.84
C HIS A 174 -13.60 -6.23 -15.00
N PRO A 175 -14.04 -5.49 -13.96
CA PRO A 175 -14.18 -4.05 -13.98
C PRO A 175 -12.83 -3.35 -13.86
N VAL A 176 -12.63 -2.35 -14.71
CA VAL A 176 -11.47 -1.47 -14.70
C VAL A 176 -11.94 -0.09 -14.29
N LEU A 177 -11.23 0.52 -13.33
CA LEU A 177 -11.51 1.88 -12.89
C LEU A 177 -11.23 2.86 -14.03
N THR A 178 -12.23 3.63 -14.44
CA THR A 178 -12.12 4.74 -15.40
C THR A 178 -12.57 6.06 -14.75
N ARG A 179 -12.50 7.17 -15.49
CA ARG A 179 -13.05 8.46 -15.02
C ARG A 179 -14.56 8.44 -14.80
N ALA A 180 -15.28 7.56 -15.48
CA ALA A 180 -16.73 7.40 -15.33
C ALA A 180 -17.12 6.38 -14.24
N GLY A 181 -16.12 5.81 -13.53
CA GLY A 181 -16.33 4.75 -12.54
C GLY A 181 -15.82 3.40 -13.03
N MET A 182 -16.30 2.32 -12.41
CA MET A 182 -15.93 0.96 -12.79
C MET A 182 -16.60 0.56 -14.10
N LYS A 183 -15.82 0.05 -15.05
CA LYS A 183 -16.31 -0.37 -16.36
C LYS A 183 -15.69 -1.71 -16.75
N GLU A 184 -16.50 -2.68 -17.15
CA GLU A 184 -16.01 -4.00 -17.56
C GLU A 184 -15.00 -3.91 -18.72
N ALA A 185 -14.01 -4.79 -18.70
CA ALA A 185 -12.93 -4.82 -19.68
C ALA A 185 -13.42 -4.89 -21.13
N ARG A 186 -14.49 -5.65 -21.40
CA ARG A 186 -15.09 -5.80 -22.74
C ARG A 186 -15.67 -4.50 -23.30
N ASN A 187 -16.00 -3.55 -22.43
CA ASN A 187 -16.64 -2.29 -22.81
C ASN A 187 -15.62 -1.15 -22.94
N LEU A 188 -14.35 -1.36 -22.58
CA LEU A 188 -13.31 -0.34 -22.69
C LEU A 188 -13.05 0.05 -24.14
N SER A 189 -12.88 1.35 -24.37
CA SER A 189 -12.56 1.90 -25.69
C SER A 189 -11.09 2.35 -25.75
N LEU A 190 -10.50 2.31 -26.95
CA LEU A 190 -9.15 2.85 -27.15
C LEU A 190 -9.13 4.35 -26.84
N GLY A 191 -8.10 4.78 -26.09
CA GLY A 191 -7.94 6.17 -25.65
C GLY A 191 -8.67 6.51 -24.35
N GLU A 192 -9.46 5.59 -23.79
CA GLU A 192 -10.13 5.80 -22.50
C GLU A 192 -9.11 5.86 -21.35
N ALA A 193 -9.34 6.79 -20.41
CA ALA A 193 -8.48 6.98 -19.25
C ALA A 193 -8.83 5.95 -18.17
N VAL A 194 -7.84 5.14 -17.78
CA VAL A 194 -7.95 4.11 -16.75
C VAL A 194 -7.09 4.43 -15.53
N GLY A 195 -7.53 3.99 -14.35
CA GLY A 195 -6.78 4.11 -13.11
C GLY A 195 -5.55 3.20 -13.12
N VAL A 196 -4.41 3.73 -12.67
CA VAL A 196 -3.16 2.98 -12.52
C VAL A 196 -2.52 3.26 -11.16
N HIS A 197 -1.86 2.26 -10.60
CA HIS A 197 -0.98 2.41 -9.45
C HIS A 197 0.47 2.20 -9.91
N PRO A 198 1.31 3.24 -10.02
CA PRO A 198 2.63 3.14 -10.63
C PRO A 198 3.69 2.42 -9.78
N PHE A 199 3.42 2.20 -8.50
CA PHE A 199 4.34 1.50 -7.60
C PHE A 199 4.33 0.01 -7.92
N GLU A 200 5.51 -0.54 -8.15
CA GLU A 200 5.71 -1.96 -8.48
C GLU A 200 6.19 -2.74 -7.26
N GLY A 201 6.98 -2.12 -6.38
CA GLY A 201 7.61 -2.83 -5.27
C GLY A 201 8.63 -3.87 -5.74
N VAL A 202 8.81 -4.90 -4.93
CA VAL A 202 9.69 -6.05 -5.21
C VAL A 202 9.01 -7.36 -4.82
N GLU A 203 9.52 -8.48 -5.33
CA GLU A 203 8.97 -9.80 -5.01
C GLU A 203 9.06 -10.10 -3.52
N PHE A 204 8.07 -10.82 -3.00
CA PHE A 204 8.14 -11.36 -1.66
C PHE A 204 9.18 -12.49 -1.60
N GLU A 205 10.04 -12.43 -0.58
CA GLU A 205 10.99 -13.46 -0.24
C GLU A 205 10.84 -13.75 1.26
N ALA A 206 10.65 -15.02 1.63
CA ALA A 206 10.56 -15.38 3.04
C ALA A 206 11.85 -14.96 3.79
N PRO A 207 11.76 -14.27 4.94
CA PRO A 207 12.95 -13.93 5.72
C PRO A 207 13.75 -15.18 6.09
N PRO A 208 15.10 -15.15 5.96
CA PRO A 208 15.93 -16.29 6.31
C PRO A 208 15.92 -16.52 7.83
N ARG A 209 16.13 -17.76 8.25
CA ARG A 209 16.18 -18.12 9.66
C ARG A 209 17.49 -17.67 10.30
N PHE A 210 17.47 -16.53 10.96
CA PHE A 210 18.53 -16.10 11.85
C PHE A 210 18.01 -15.20 12.97
N GLU A 211 18.76 -15.14 14.07
CA GLU A 211 18.51 -14.25 15.20
C GLU A 211 19.16 -12.90 14.94
N ILE A 212 18.36 -11.84 14.99
CA ILE A 212 18.82 -10.44 14.96
C ILE A 212 19.39 -10.06 16.33
N LEU A 213 18.68 -10.45 17.40
CA LEU A 213 19.14 -10.38 18.78
C LEU A 213 19.04 -11.78 19.38
N SER A 214 20.08 -12.20 20.07
CA SER A 214 20.23 -13.51 20.71
C SER A 214 19.81 -13.48 22.18
N GLU A 215 19.74 -14.65 22.81
CA GLU A 215 19.51 -14.75 24.27
C GLU A 215 20.60 -14.05 25.10
N LYS A 216 21.81 -13.88 24.56
CA LYS A 216 22.88 -13.13 25.25
C LYS A 216 22.54 -11.65 25.35
N ASP A 217 22.01 -11.08 24.27
CA ASP A 217 21.55 -9.69 24.23
C ASP A 217 20.38 -9.47 25.19
N GLU A 218 19.57 -10.52 25.47
CA GLU A 218 18.50 -10.45 26.47
C GLU A 218 19.02 -10.02 27.85
N GLN A 219 20.25 -10.41 28.20
CA GLN A 219 20.83 -10.16 29.52
C GLN A 219 21.21 -8.68 29.73
N GLU A 220 21.40 -7.92 28.65
CA GLU A 220 21.69 -6.48 28.71
C GLU A 220 20.47 -5.65 29.12
N PHE A 221 19.27 -6.19 28.94
CA PHE A 221 18.03 -5.51 29.29
C PHE A 221 17.68 -5.68 30.77
N SER A 222 17.24 -4.58 31.38
CA SER A 222 16.65 -4.62 32.72
C SER A 222 15.45 -5.59 32.78
N ARG A 223 15.16 -6.17 33.95
CA ARG A 223 14.02 -7.10 34.14
C ARG A 223 12.69 -6.49 33.68
N ALA A 224 12.49 -5.20 33.93
CA ALA A 224 11.28 -4.48 33.52
C ALA A 224 11.19 -4.35 31.99
N VAL A 225 12.28 -4.00 31.32
CA VAL A 225 12.32 -3.87 29.86
C VAL A 225 12.10 -5.23 29.18
N ARG A 226 12.74 -6.29 29.67
CA ARG A 226 12.50 -7.65 29.17
C ARG A 226 11.04 -8.06 29.23
N ALA A 227 10.39 -7.84 30.38
CA ALA A 227 8.97 -8.19 30.55
C ALA A 227 8.09 -7.44 29.54
N GLU A 228 8.38 -6.16 29.30
CA GLU A 228 7.63 -5.31 28.38
C GLU A 228 7.83 -5.69 26.91
N LEU A 229 9.05 -6.09 26.54
CA LEU A 229 9.37 -6.64 25.22
C LEU A 229 8.73 -8.01 25.00
N LYS A 230 8.71 -8.90 26.00
CA LYS A 230 8.06 -10.22 25.93
C LYS A 230 6.57 -10.08 25.68
N LYS A 231 5.89 -9.18 26.40
CA LYS A 231 4.46 -8.86 26.18
C LYS A 231 4.17 -8.43 24.73
N ARG A 232 5.14 -7.80 24.07
CA ARG A 232 5.02 -7.31 22.69
C ARG A 232 5.53 -8.29 21.64
N ARG A 233 6.08 -9.44 22.03
CA ARG A 233 6.78 -10.37 21.14
C ARG A 233 7.95 -9.70 20.40
N LEU A 234 8.70 -8.85 21.12
CA LEU A 234 9.88 -8.13 20.63
C LEU A 234 11.12 -8.38 21.52
N ALA A 235 11.03 -9.32 22.47
CA ALA A 235 12.17 -9.69 23.29
C ALA A 235 13.11 -10.62 22.52
N PRO A 236 14.42 -10.60 22.82
CA PRO A 236 15.32 -11.64 22.35
C PRO A 236 14.91 -13.05 22.85
N PRO A 237 15.17 -14.12 22.07
CA PRO A 237 15.75 -14.08 20.74
C PRO A 237 14.76 -13.47 19.72
N LEU A 238 15.21 -12.44 19.00
CA LEU A 238 14.40 -11.72 18.01
C LEU A 238 14.80 -12.21 16.63
N ALA A 239 13.97 -13.07 16.04
CA ALA A 239 14.24 -13.66 14.73
C ALA A 239 13.84 -12.75 13.56
N ALA A 240 14.49 -12.92 12.41
CA ALA A 240 14.16 -12.23 11.17
C ALA A 240 12.73 -12.53 10.64
N GLU A 241 12.15 -13.67 11.04
CA GLU A 241 10.78 -14.08 10.70
C GLU A 241 9.70 -13.40 11.56
N ASN A 242 10.08 -12.55 12.53
CA ASN A 242 9.12 -11.90 13.41
C ASN A 242 8.15 -11.01 12.61
N ALA A 243 6.84 -11.26 12.74
CA ALA A 243 5.80 -10.54 12.01
C ALA A 243 5.80 -9.01 12.24
N LYS A 244 6.44 -8.53 13.32
CA LYS A 244 6.58 -7.10 13.63
C LYS A 244 7.85 -6.47 13.06
N LEU A 245 8.79 -7.27 12.56
CA LEU A 245 10.05 -6.78 12.00
C LEU A 245 9.87 -5.76 10.86
N PRO A 246 8.92 -5.91 9.91
CA PRO A 246 8.76 -4.93 8.84
C PRO A 246 8.53 -3.50 9.38
N TYR A 247 7.69 -3.38 10.41
CA TYR A 247 7.37 -2.11 11.05
C TYR A 247 8.56 -1.55 11.84
N LEU A 248 9.31 -2.43 12.51
CA LEU A 248 10.53 -2.06 13.22
C LEU A 248 11.61 -1.54 12.27
N VAL A 249 11.79 -2.18 11.11
CA VAL A 249 12.70 -1.76 10.04
C VAL A 249 12.32 -0.39 9.48
N LYS A 250 11.03 -0.15 9.22
CA LYS A 250 10.55 1.16 8.76
C LYS A 250 10.84 2.26 9.79
N ILE A 251 10.48 2.01 11.05
CA ILE A 251 10.71 2.93 12.17
C ILE A 251 12.19 3.22 12.33
N PHE A 252 13.04 2.20 12.31
CA PHE A 252 14.49 2.33 12.39
C PHE A 252 15.03 3.21 11.26
N GLY A 253 14.65 2.92 10.01
CA GLY A 253 15.09 3.70 8.84
C GLY A 253 14.67 5.16 8.90
N TYR A 254 13.43 5.47 9.26
CA TYR A 254 12.98 6.85 9.39
C TYR A 254 13.69 7.58 10.53
N LEU A 255 13.85 6.91 11.68
CA LEU A 255 14.52 7.48 12.84
C LEU A 255 15.98 7.82 12.59
N LEU A 256 16.66 7.22 11.60
CA LEU A 256 18.02 7.61 11.24
C LEU A 256 18.06 8.99 10.57
N GLY A 257 17.01 9.36 9.82
CA GLY A 257 16.85 10.71 9.29
C GLY A 257 16.19 11.65 10.29
N ASP A 258 14.88 11.85 10.14
CA ASP A 258 14.06 12.83 10.89
C ASP A 258 13.54 12.28 12.23
N GLY A 259 14.46 11.87 13.10
CA GLY A 259 14.10 11.34 14.42
C GLY A 259 15.17 11.50 15.48
N THR A 260 14.79 11.24 16.73
CA THR A 260 15.72 11.25 17.86
C THR A 260 15.31 10.18 18.86
N VAL A 261 16.28 9.38 19.31
CA VAL A 261 16.12 8.47 20.45
C VAL A 261 16.99 8.97 21.57
N CYS A 262 16.38 9.39 22.68
CA CYS A 262 17.10 9.92 23.84
C CYS A 262 16.45 9.41 25.14
N ASP A 263 17.23 8.74 25.98
CA ASP A 263 16.78 8.06 27.19
C ASP A 263 15.59 7.13 26.88
N LYS A 264 14.38 7.44 27.36
CA LYS A 264 13.16 6.66 27.13
C LYS A 264 12.31 7.19 25.98
N ASN A 265 12.70 8.29 25.35
CA ASN A 265 11.87 8.97 24.36
C ASN A 265 12.34 8.65 22.95
N VAL A 266 11.41 8.20 22.13
CA VAL A 266 11.57 8.04 20.68
C VAL A 266 10.69 9.10 20.03
N VAL A 267 11.32 10.05 19.34
CA VAL A 267 10.67 11.22 18.76
C VAL A 267 10.88 11.21 17.24
N PHE A 268 9.80 11.45 16.50
CA PHE A 268 9.79 11.57 15.05
C PHE A 268 9.35 12.98 14.69
N TYR A 269 9.99 13.59 13.71
CA TYR A 269 9.63 14.92 13.20
C TYR A 269 9.10 14.80 11.77
N GLY A 270 8.13 15.63 11.41
CA GLY A 270 7.58 15.63 10.06
C GLY A 270 6.17 16.19 10.00
N GLU A 271 5.54 16.06 8.84
CA GLU A 271 4.16 16.51 8.63
C GLU A 271 3.18 15.68 9.46
N LYS A 272 2.16 16.32 10.05
CA LYS A 272 1.15 15.66 10.91
C LYS A 272 0.52 14.43 10.26
N ALA A 273 0.24 14.53 8.96
CA ALA A 273 -0.37 13.45 8.17
C ALA A 273 0.52 12.21 8.04
N ASP A 274 1.83 12.42 7.95
CA ASP A 274 2.86 11.38 7.85
C ASP A 274 3.17 10.78 9.23
N LEU A 275 3.21 11.61 10.27
CA LEU A 275 3.33 11.17 11.66
C LEU A 275 2.16 10.26 12.09
N GLU A 276 0.95 10.47 11.57
CA GLU A 276 -0.17 9.55 11.79
C GLU A 276 0.02 8.19 11.08
N GLU A 277 0.82 8.08 10.01
CA GLU A 277 1.22 6.78 9.45
C GLU A 277 2.22 6.07 10.37
N ILE A 278 3.25 6.79 10.83
CA ILE A 278 4.24 6.25 11.78
C ILE A 278 3.55 5.79 13.06
N LYS A 279 2.61 6.57 13.58
CA LYS A 279 1.83 6.25 14.79
C LYS A 279 1.01 4.96 14.65
N LYS A 280 0.51 4.63 13.46
CA LYS A 280 -0.17 3.34 13.21
C LYS A 280 0.82 2.18 13.32
N ASP A 281 1.99 2.30 12.73
CA ASP A 281 3.02 1.26 12.78
C ASP A 281 3.58 1.09 14.22
N ILE A 282 3.72 2.19 14.97
CA ILE A 282 4.06 2.17 16.41
C ILE A 282 3.01 1.39 17.22
N ARG A 283 1.72 1.51 16.88
CA ARG A 283 0.65 0.73 17.52
C ARG A 283 0.76 -0.76 17.19
N VAL A 284 1.16 -1.13 15.96
CA VAL A 284 1.43 -2.53 15.59
C VAL A 284 2.56 -3.12 16.46
N LEU A 285 3.59 -2.32 16.75
CA LEU A 285 4.63 -2.72 17.70
C LEU A 285 4.13 -2.87 19.16
N GLY A 286 2.94 -2.36 19.47
CA GLY A 286 2.34 -2.40 20.81
C GLY A 286 2.70 -1.19 21.67
N TYR A 287 3.08 -0.08 21.06
CA TYR A 287 3.39 1.17 21.74
C TYR A 287 2.37 2.26 21.42
N ALA A 288 2.30 3.28 22.27
CA ALA A 288 1.46 4.44 22.08
C ALA A 288 2.31 5.72 22.03
N GLY A 289 1.90 6.67 21.20
CA GLY A 289 2.57 7.97 21.07
C GLY A 289 1.57 9.09 20.86
N GLY A 290 1.95 10.30 21.28
CA GLY A 290 1.20 11.53 21.07
C GLY A 290 1.81 12.37 19.95
N ILE A 291 0.97 12.98 19.12
CA ILE A 291 1.42 13.98 18.14
C ILE A 291 1.23 15.36 18.76
N TYR A 292 2.28 16.15 18.73
CA TYR A 292 2.34 17.50 19.27
C TYR A 292 2.68 18.45 18.13
N GLU A 293 2.07 19.64 18.15
CA GLU A 293 2.36 20.69 17.19
C GLU A 293 2.81 21.92 17.99
N ARG A 294 3.84 22.61 17.50
CA ARG A 294 4.32 23.87 18.07
C ARG A 294 4.59 24.87 16.96
N GLU A 295 4.38 26.15 17.25
CA GLU A 295 4.82 27.23 16.38
C GLU A 295 6.21 27.68 16.83
N ARG A 296 7.13 27.79 15.88
CA ARG A 296 8.50 28.22 16.14
C ARG A 296 8.85 29.37 15.19
N ASN A 297 9.31 30.46 15.78
CA ASN A 297 9.83 31.59 15.02
C ASN A 297 11.32 31.31 14.75
N HIS A 298 11.67 31.30 13.48
CA HIS A 298 13.04 31.15 13.03
C HIS A 298 13.52 32.48 12.47
N ARG A 299 14.80 32.78 12.71
CA ARG A 299 15.50 33.87 12.06
C ARG A 299 16.70 33.27 11.34
N LEU A 300 16.69 33.34 10.01
CA LEU A 300 17.78 32.81 9.19
C LEU A 300 18.21 33.87 8.18
N LYS A 301 19.50 34.25 8.18
CA LYS A 301 20.07 35.26 7.26
C LYS A 301 19.26 36.57 7.18
N GLY A 302 18.79 37.06 8.32
CA GLY A 302 17.99 38.30 8.42
C GLY A 302 16.49 38.16 8.09
N TYR A 303 16.03 36.99 7.65
CA TYR A 303 14.60 36.71 7.42
C TYR A 303 13.98 36.07 8.65
N GLU A 304 12.85 36.62 9.11
CA GLU A 304 12.02 36.01 10.13
C GLU A 304 10.85 35.28 9.50
N PHE A 305 10.63 34.05 9.93
CA PHE A 305 9.48 33.27 9.51
C PHE A 305 9.00 32.37 10.66
N CYS A 306 7.69 32.25 10.79
CA CYS A 306 7.06 31.33 11.73
C CYS A 306 6.75 30.02 10.99
N THR A 307 7.23 28.89 11.52
CA THR A 307 6.85 27.57 11.02
C THR A 307 6.08 26.80 12.07
N LYS A 308 5.14 25.97 11.61
CA LYS A 308 4.46 25.01 12.46
C LYS A 308 5.20 23.69 12.36
N GLU A 309 5.88 23.31 13.44
CA GLU A 309 6.57 22.03 13.54
C GLU A 309 5.66 21.01 14.23
N ALA A 310 5.61 19.78 13.71
CA ALA A 310 4.92 18.67 14.36
C ALA A 310 5.90 17.56 14.72
N CYS A 311 5.66 16.89 15.84
CA CYS A 311 6.41 15.71 16.25
C CYS A 311 5.51 14.62 16.84
N LEU A 312 5.87 13.36 16.61
CA LEU A 312 5.31 12.21 17.30
C LEU A 312 6.27 11.81 18.41
N LYS A 313 5.82 11.83 19.66
CA LYS A 313 6.62 11.39 20.81
C LYS A 313 6.06 10.10 21.39
N VAL A 314 6.91 9.08 21.47
CA VAL A 314 6.68 7.79 22.11
C VAL A 314 7.59 7.71 23.33
N SER A 315 7.02 7.72 24.53
CA SER A 315 7.79 7.59 25.78
C SER A 315 7.77 6.13 26.22
N ALA A 316 8.74 5.35 25.75
CA ALA A 316 8.85 3.91 26.00
C ALA A 316 10.32 3.51 26.09
N ARG A 317 10.80 3.31 27.33
CA ARG A 317 12.19 2.87 27.59
C ARG A 317 12.52 1.54 26.90
N SER A 318 11.57 0.61 26.87
CA SER A 318 11.76 -0.68 26.20
C SER A 318 11.92 -0.56 24.69
N LEU A 319 11.28 0.42 24.03
CA LEU A 319 11.45 0.66 22.60
C LEU A 319 12.82 1.32 22.33
N ALA A 320 13.20 2.31 23.14
CA ALA A 320 14.48 2.98 23.01
C ALA A 320 15.66 2.00 23.21
N GLU A 321 15.63 1.19 24.28
CA GLU A 321 16.66 0.17 24.52
C GLU A 321 16.71 -0.88 23.42
N LEU A 322 15.55 -1.31 22.88
CA LEU A 322 15.51 -2.21 21.73
C LEU A 322 16.16 -1.60 20.49
N LEU A 323 15.89 -0.32 20.17
CA LEU A 323 16.50 0.36 19.04
C LEU A 323 18.03 0.46 19.19
N PHE A 324 18.52 0.76 20.38
CA PHE A 324 19.96 0.76 20.65
C PHE A 324 20.59 -0.63 20.46
N ALA A 325 19.94 -1.69 20.96
CA ALA A 325 20.40 -3.07 20.76
C ALA A 325 20.42 -3.47 19.27
N LEU A 326 19.53 -2.90 18.46
CA LEU A 326 19.49 -3.11 17.01
C LEU A 326 20.54 -2.30 16.23
N GLY A 327 21.37 -1.51 16.92
CA GLY A 327 22.43 -0.70 16.32
C GLY A 327 22.03 0.73 16.00
N TYR A 328 20.98 1.27 16.63
CA TYR A 328 20.73 2.71 16.58
C TYR A 328 21.79 3.47 17.40
N PRO A 329 22.36 4.58 16.90
CA PRO A 329 23.43 5.33 17.58
C PRO A 329 23.01 5.87 18.96
N ARG A 330 23.96 5.96 19.89
CA ARG A 330 23.74 6.44 21.28
C ARG A 330 24.35 7.84 21.48
N GLY A 331 23.57 8.87 21.20
CA GLY A 331 24.04 10.24 21.32
C GLY A 331 23.53 11.11 20.19
N LYS A 332 24.31 12.13 19.84
CA LYS A 332 24.05 12.95 18.66
C LYS A 332 24.49 12.17 17.42
N LYS A 333 23.59 11.99 16.45
CA LYS A 333 23.85 11.16 15.28
C LYS A 333 24.89 11.76 14.33
N GLU A 334 24.98 13.09 14.33
CA GLU A 334 25.93 13.89 13.56
C GLU A 334 27.36 13.70 14.06
N GLU A 335 27.48 13.18 15.28
CA GLU A 335 28.72 13.00 16.02
C GLU A 335 29.20 11.54 16.03
N GLU A 336 28.39 10.59 15.54
CA GLU A 336 28.67 9.15 15.52
C GLU A 336 28.92 8.62 14.10
N ASP A 337 29.83 7.64 14.03
CA ASP A 337 30.14 6.89 12.83
C ASP A 337 29.01 5.94 12.47
N LEU A 338 28.01 6.46 11.76
CA LEU A 338 26.85 5.69 11.36
C LEU A 338 27.23 4.59 10.36
N ARG A 339 26.65 3.40 10.55
CA ARG A 339 26.75 2.23 9.66
C ARG A 339 25.39 1.56 9.56
N ILE A 340 25.15 0.84 8.46
CA ILE A 340 23.97 -0.02 8.35
C ILE A 340 24.23 -1.30 9.15
N PRO A 341 23.37 -1.66 10.13
CA PRO A 341 23.57 -2.87 10.90
C PRO A 341 23.62 -4.13 10.02
N GLU A 342 24.54 -5.05 10.34
CA GLU A 342 24.76 -6.27 9.53
C GLU A 342 23.50 -7.11 9.35
N TRP A 343 22.66 -7.20 10.40
CA TRP A 343 21.41 -7.93 10.33
C TRP A 343 20.48 -7.40 9.24
N LEU A 344 20.51 -6.08 8.96
CA LEU A 344 19.69 -5.44 7.94
C LEU A 344 20.20 -5.76 6.54
N LEU A 345 21.52 -5.83 6.35
CA LEU A 345 22.17 -6.25 5.10
C LEU A 345 21.89 -7.72 4.75
N ARG A 346 21.55 -8.55 5.74
CA ARG A 346 21.17 -9.97 5.58
C ARG A 346 19.68 -10.19 5.29
N LEU A 347 18.84 -9.16 5.39
CA LEU A 347 17.42 -9.29 5.14
C LEU A 347 17.09 -9.47 3.66
N PRO A 348 15.94 -10.09 3.33
CA PRO A 348 15.45 -10.15 1.96
C PRO A 348 15.22 -8.75 1.39
N LYS A 349 15.22 -8.69 0.06
CA LYS A 349 15.17 -7.45 -0.70
C LYS A 349 13.99 -6.53 -0.33
N TRP A 350 12.83 -7.09 -0.03
CA TRP A 350 11.66 -6.29 0.33
C TRP A 350 11.72 -5.64 1.72
N LEU A 351 12.44 -6.26 2.68
CA LEU A 351 12.70 -5.65 3.99
C LEU A 351 13.77 -4.56 3.87
N LYS A 352 14.83 -4.80 3.09
CA LYS A 352 15.81 -3.77 2.71
C LYS A 352 15.14 -2.57 2.04
N ARG A 353 14.15 -2.82 1.17
CA ARG A 353 13.33 -1.77 0.54
C ARG A 353 12.63 -0.91 1.59
N LEU A 354 12.03 -1.53 2.61
CA LEU A 354 11.32 -0.80 3.67
C LEU A 354 12.25 0.12 4.47
N PHE A 355 13.47 -0.34 4.75
CA PHE A 355 14.50 0.49 5.35
C PHE A 355 14.83 1.70 4.48
N LEU A 356 15.23 1.43 3.22
CA LEU A 356 15.60 2.48 2.27
C LEU A 356 14.46 3.48 2.05
N ALA A 357 13.24 3.01 1.82
CA ALA A 357 12.10 3.86 1.53
C ALA A 357 11.70 4.73 2.73
N SER A 358 11.84 4.22 3.96
CA SER A 358 11.56 4.99 5.19
C SER A 358 12.66 6.01 5.47
N PHE A 359 13.93 5.63 5.29
CA PHE A 359 15.06 6.55 5.38
C PHE A 359 14.98 7.66 4.31
N PHE A 360 14.67 7.31 3.06
CA PHE A 360 14.46 8.28 1.97
C PHE A 360 13.23 9.15 2.17
N GLY A 361 12.22 8.65 2.89
CA GLY A 361 11.07 9.43 3.33
C GLY A 361 11.44 10.63 4.20
N ALA A 362 12.47 10.46 5.04
CA ALA A 362 13.06 11.52 5.85
C ALA A 362 14.09 12.34 5.04
N GLU A 363 15.09 11.68 4.46
CA GLU A 363 16.31 12.36 4.00
C GLU A 363 16.37 12.67 2.49
N MET A 364 15.80 11.82 1.63
CA MET A 364 16.04 11.94 0.18
C MET A 364 15.18 13.04 -0.45
N SER A 365 15.79 13.87 -1.29
CA SER A 365 15.11 14.95 -1.97
C SER A 365 13.90 14.49 -2.79
N LYS A 366 12.83 15.30 -2.79
CA LYS A 366 11.61 15.00 -3.55
C LYS A 366 11.83 15.09 -5.06
N SER A 367 11.04 14.34 -5.83
CA SER A 367 11.06 14.42 -7.29
C SER A 367 10.70 15.84 -7.76
N LYS A 368 11.70 16.54 -8.31
CA LYS A 368 11.57 17.90 -8.83
C LYS A 368 12.28 18.01 -10.17
N THR A 369 11.72 18.84 -11.05
CA THR A 369 12.23 19.13 -12.40
C THR A 369 13.17 20.34 -12.41
N LEU A 370 14.23 20.26 -13.22
CA LEU A 370 15.20 21.32 -13.49
C LEU A 370 14.62 22.43 -14.36
N ASN A 371 13.93 22.03 -15.44
CA ASN A 371 13.44 22.91 -16.50
C ASN A 371 11.98 22.61 -16.89
N GLY A 372 11.26 21.95 -15.99
CA GLY A 372 9.92 21.40 -16.24
C GLY A 372 9.91 20.04 -16.95
N TYR A 373 11.04 19.55 -17.49
CA TYR A 373 11.05 18.31 -18.28
C TYR A 373 11.98 17.23 -17.74
N ASN A 374 13.15 17.63 -17.25
CA ASN A 374 14.19 16.73 -16.76
C ASN A 374 14.26 16.83 -15.24
N PHE A 375 14.36 15.69 -14.55
CA PHE A 375 14.41 15.66 -13.10
C PHE A 375 15.82 15.98 -12.59
N PHE A 376 15.89 16.65 -11.44
CA PHE A 376 17.10 16.67 -10.62
C PHE A 376 17.47 15.24 -10.20
N MET A 377 18.76 15.03 -9.93
CA MET A 377 19.22 13.81 -9.27
C MET A 377 18.62 13.77 -7.85
N PRO A 378 17.88 12.71 -7.48
CA PRO A 378 17.53 12.48 -6.08
C PRO A 378 18.82 12.41 -5.25
N GLU A 379 18.86 13.15 -4.16
CA GLU A 379 20.04 13.27 -3.31
C GLU A 379 19.72 13.04 -1.84
N VAL A 380 20.63 12.38 -1.14
CA VAL A 380 20.72 12.32 0.32
C VAL A 380 21.98 13.05 0.73
N LYS A 381 21.90 13.96 1.71
CA LYS A 381 23.04 14.72 2.23
C LYS A 381 23.34 14.33 3.66
N ARG A 382 24.62 14.23 4.00
CA ARG A 382 25.09 14.12 5.38
C ARG A 382 26.17 15.16 5.60
N SER A 383 26.02 15.97 6.65
CA SER A 383 27.00 16.99 7.06
C SER A 383 27.78 16.47 8.27
N VAL A 384 29.10 16.60 8.25
CA VAL A 384 30.01 16.12 9.31
C VAL A 384 31.03 17.23 9.64
N ASN A 385 31.27 17.47 10.92
CA ASN A 385 32.24 18.47 11.39
C ASN A 385 33.69 18.05 11.10
N LYS A 386 34.52 18.99 10.60
CA LYS A 386 35.91 18.70 10.19
C LYS A 386 36.86 18.35 11.35
N SER A 387 36.61 18.82 12.57
CA SER A 387 37.48 18.57 13.74
C SER A 387 37.52 17.11 14.21
N ARG A 388 36.67 16.25 13.64
CA ARG A 388 36.59 14.81 13.94
C ARG A 388 37.06 13.96 12.77
N GLU A 389 38.21 14.34 12.21
CA GLU A 389 38.83 13.72 11.04
C GLU A 389 38.73 12.18 11.05
N ARG A 390 38.28 11.62 9.93
CA ARG A 390 38.71 10.31 9.46
C ARG A 390 39.72 10.51 8.35
N GLU A 391 40.81 9.75 8.37
CA GLU A 391 41.59 9.52 7.15
C GLU A 391 40.68 8.85 6.10
N LYS A 392 40.61 9.46 4.90
CA LYS A 392 39.94 8.99 3.66
C LYS A 392 38.44 9.29 3.53
N GLY A 393 38.13 10.39 2.83
CA GLY A 393 37.40 10.42 1.53
C GLY A 393 36.05 9.71 1.30
N SER A 394 35.51 8.91 2.21
CA SER A 394 34.28 8.13 1.98
C SER A 394 33.40 8.05 3.23
N ASP A 395 32.12 8.36 3.09
CA ASP A 395 31.09 8.05 4.09
C ASP A 395 30.63 6.60 3.87
N GLU A 396 30.93 5.73 4.83
CA GLU A 396 30.68 4.29 4.73
C GLU A 396 29.18 4.00 4.71
N PHE A 397 28.37 4.75 5.46
CA PHE A 397 26.92 4.59 5.46
C PHE A 397 26.30 4.90 4.10
N LEU A 398 26.70 6.00 3.45
CA LEU A 398 26.25 6.34 2.09
C LEU A 398 26.76 5.32 1.06
N SER A 399 27.94 4.73 1.29
CA SER A 399 28.48 3.66 0.44
C SER A 399 27.68 2.36 0.59
N GLU A 400 27.33 1.97 1.81
CA GLU A 400 26.44 0.83 2.08
C GLU A 400 25.03 1.05 1.52
N LEU A 401 24.49 2.28 1.59
CA LEU A 401 23.24 2.65 0.91
C LEU A 401 23.35 2.53 -0.62
N GLN A 402 24.48 2.96 -1.20
CA GLN A 402 24.75 2.81 -2.63
C GLN A 402 24.76 1.33 -3.02
N GLU A 403 25.42 0.46 -2.24
CA GLU A 403 25.44 -0.99 -2.46
C GLU A 403 24.03 -1.58 -2.39
N MET A 404 23.24 -1.24 -1.36
CA MET A 404 21.85 -1.69 -1.26
C MET A 404 21.01 -1.27 -2.47
N LEU A 405 21.19 -0.04 -2.99
CA LEU A 405 20.50 0.43 -4.19
C LEU A 405 20.83 -0.40 -5.44
N THR A 406 22.04 -0.95 -5.54
CA THR A 406 22.42 -1.81 -6.67
C THR A 406 21.57 -3.08 -6.74
N GLU A 407 21.13 -3.62 -5.59
CA GLU A 407 20.23 -4.78 -5.54
C GLU A 407 18.89 -4.51 -6.25
N PHE A 408 18.45 -3.24 -6.29
CA PHE A 408 17.23 -2.81 -6.97
C PHE A 408 17.46 -2.44 -8.45
N GLY A 409 18.70 -2.53 -8.92
CA GLY A 409 19.14 -2.08 -10.24
C GLY A 409 19.21 -0.56 -10.34
N VAL A 410 19.40 0.13 -9.22
CA VAL A 410 19.50 1.59 -9.13
C VAL A 410 20.97 1.99 -9.06
N SER A 411 21.42 2.81 -10.01
CA SER A 411 22.76 3.39 -10.05
C SER A 411 22.80 4.74 -9.35
N SER A 412 23.75 4.90 -8.44
CA SER A 412 24.06 6.14 -7.73
C SER A 412 25.56 6.36 -7.64
N THR A 413 25.98 7.53 -7.17
CA THR A 413 27.37 7.89 -6.90
C THR A 413 27.44 8.59 -5.55
N VAL A 414 28.46 8.29 -4.74
CA VAL A 414 28.78 9.06 -3.53
C VAL A 414 29.82 10.12 -3.90
N SER A 415 29.58 11.37 -3.51
CA SER A 415 30.48 12.50 -3.73
C SER A 415 30.67 13.29 -2.45
N VAL A 416 31.80 13.97 -2.33
CA VAL A 416 32.13 14.83 -1.19
C VAL A 416 32.34 16.25 -1.69
N SER A 417 31.75 17.22 -0.99
CA SER A 417 32.01 18.64 -1.18
C SER A 417 32.36 19.29 0.15
N GLU A 418 33.23 20.29 0.13
CA GLU A 418 33.54 21.11 1.29
C GLU A 418 32.67 22.37 1.24
N GLU A 419 31.91 22.64 2.31
CA GLU A 419 31.14 23.88 2.46
C GLU A 419 31.54 24.51 3.80
N THR A 420 31.99 25.76 3.76
CA THR A 420 32.19 26.58 4.95
C THR A 420 30.83 27.20 5.32
N GLU A 421 30.24 26.75 6.42
CA GLU A 421 29.07 27.41 7.00
C GLU A 421 29.55 28.39 8.08
N GLU A 422 29.24 29.68 7.91
CA GLU A 422 29.25 30.63 9.02
C GLU A 422 28.01 30.35 9.88
N THR A 423 28.18 29.64 10.98
CA THR A 423 27.10 29.38 11.94
C THR A 423 26.90 30.58 12.87
N GLU A 424 25.89 31.41 12.60
CA GLU A 424 25.31 32.26 13.65
C GLU A 424 24.43 31.39 14.54
N GLU A 425 24.88 31.08 15.76
CA GLU A 425 24.07 30.36 16.75
C GLU A 425 22.73 31.08 16.97
N THR A 426 21.64 30.37 16.66
CA THR A 426 20.30 30.76 17.07
C THR A 426 19.85 29.89 18.23
N GLU A 427 20.21 30.29 19.45
CA GLU A 427 19.39 30.02 20.64
C GLU A 427 19.64 31.08 21.74
N LYS A 428 18.74 32.05 21.85
CA LYS A 428 18.60 32.87 23.06
C LYS A 428 17.87 32.05 24.12
N THR A 429 18.63 31.47 25.03
CA THR A 429 18.18 31.36 26.43
C THR A 429 19.10 32.26 27.24
N GLU A 430 18.50 33.15 28.03
CA GLU A 430 19.21 34.15 28.80
C GLU A 430 20.31 33.50 29.67
N LYS A 431 21.57 33.92 29.44
CA LYS A 431 22.83 33.52 30.10
C LYS A 431 23.64 32.40 29.44
N THR A 432 24.15 32.65 28.24
CA THR A 432 25.44 32.09 27.82
C THR A 432 26.15 33.06 26.88
N GLU A 433 27.44 33.25 27.10
CA GLU A 433 28.29 34.17 26.35
C GLU A 433 28.39 33.73 24.88
N LYS A 434 28.46 34.71 23.97
CA LYS A 434 28.63 34.48 22.53
C LYS A 434 30.06 34.00 22.26
N THR A 435 30.19 32.79 21.73
CA THR A 435 31.41 32.35 21.06
C THR A 435 31.07 32.21 19.58
N GLU A 436 31.67 33.04 18.73
CA GLU A 436 31.61 32.86 17.27
C GLU A 436 32.51 31.67 16.91
N GLU A 437 31.95 30.46 16.88
CA GLU A 437 32.65 29.29 16.34
C GLU A 437 32.35 29.16 14.85
N THR A 438 33.37 29.37 14.02
CA THR A 438 33.33 29.03 12.60
C THR A 438 33.52 27.52 12.46
N GLU A 439 32.42 26.76 12.36
CA GLU A 439 32.49 25.32 12.13
C GLU A 439 32.66 25.00 10.64
N GLU A 440 33.86 24.57 10.23
CA GLU A 440 34.03 24.01 8.90
C GLU A 440 33.37 22.62 8.80
N ARG A 441 32.51 22.43 7.80
CA ARG A 441 31.76 21.19 7.59
C ARG A 441 32.10 20.53 6.25
N ARG A 442 32.04 19.20 6.22
CA ARG A 442 32.10 18.40 4.99
C ARG A 442 30.72 17.83 4.70
N ILE A 443 30.27 17.96 3.46
CA ILE A 443 28.99 17.44 3.02
C ILE A 443 29.23 16.25 2.09
N TYR A 444 28.80 15.09 2.56
CA TYR A 444 28.75 13.86 1.80
C TYR A 444 27.38 13.75 1.13
N ARG A 445 27.35 13.39 -0.15
CA ARG A 445 26.12 13.27 -0.93
C ARG A 445 26.04 11.94 -1.64
N LEU A 446 24.93 11.24 -1.48
CA LEU A 446 24.54 10.11 -2.32
C LEU A 446 23.62 10.65 -3.41
N LEU A 447 24.07 10.57 -4.66
CA LEU A 447 23.37 11.10 -5.84
C LEU A 447 22.87 9.95 -6.72
N VAL A 448 21.55 9.81 -6.87
CA VAL A 448 20.97 8.83 -7.79
C VAL A 448 20.98 9.39 -9.21
N LYS A 449 21.52 8.62 -10.17
CA LYS A 449 21.64 9.06 -11.57
C LYS A 449 20.26 9.35 -12.16
N ALA A 450 20.07 10.55 -12.72
CA ALA A 450 18.77 11.05 -13.20
C ALA A 450 18.33 10.50 -14.57
N ASN A 451 18.95 9.42 -15.08
CA ASN A 451 18.49 8.83 -16.34
C ASN A 451 17.09 8.19 -16.16
N PRO A 452 16.21 8.26 -17.17
CA PRO A 452 14.80 7.87 -17.06
C PRO A 452 14.56 6.47 -16.47
N GLU A 453 15.29 5.46 -16.95
CA GLU A 453 15.15 4.07 -16.50
C GLU A 453 15.53 3.91 -15.03
N ASN A 454 16.62 4.56 -14.63
CA ASN A 454 17.11 4.50 -13.26
C ASN A 454 16.16 5.19 -12.27
N LEU A 455 15.62 6.35 -12.65
CA LEU A 455 14.59 7.02 -11.87
C LEU A 455 13.32 6.18 -11.75
N VAL A 456 12.86 5.57 -12.85
CA VAL A 456 11.71 4.67 -12.80
C VAL A 456 11.98 3.51 -11.83
N ARG A 457 13.17 2.88 -11.87
CA ARG A 457 13.52 1.80 -10.92
C ARG A 457 13.51 2.27 -9.47
N LEU A 458 14.13 3.41 -9.16
CA LEU A 458 14.14 3.96 -7.80
C LEU A 458 12.71 4.21 -7.31
N LEU A 459 11.92 4.93 -8.10
CA LEU A 459 10.61 5.45 -7.68
C LEU A 459 9.50 4.38 -7.71
N SER A 460 9.57 3.40 -8.63
CA SER A 460 8.57 2.31 -8.70
C SER A 460 8.91 1.13 -7.80
N ARG A 461 10.19 0.84 -7.52
CA ARG A 461 10.60 -0.34 -6.74
C ARG A 461 10.94 -0.03 -5.29
N VAL A 462 11.61 1.09 -5.03
CA VAL A 462 12.00 1.51 -3.67
C VAL A 462 10.97 2.49 -3.12
N GLY A 463 10.80 3.63 -3.78
CA GLY A 463 9.83 4.67 -3.43
C GLY A 463 10.13 5.36 -2.10
N TYR A 464 9.07 5.85 -1.45
CA TYR A 464 9.11 6.58 -0.18
C TYR A 464 8.06 6.03 0.78
N GLU A 465 8.44 5.88 2.04
CA GLU A 465 7.53 5.63 3.16
C GLU A 465 7.52 6.84 4.10
N TYR A 466 6.42 7.00 4.86
CA TYR A 466 6.25 8.10 5.82
C TYR A 466 6.48 9.51 5.25
N ASN A 467 6.26 9.68 3.95
CA ASN A 467 6.22 11.00 3.31
C ASN A 467 5.24 10.98 2.14
N ARG A 468 4.01 11.44 2.38
CA ARG A 468 2.92 11.40 1.39
C ARG A 468 3.21 12.26 0.17
N GLU A 469 3.80 13.44 0.35
CA GLU A 469 4.11 14.33 -0.76
C GLU A 469 5.16 13.71 -1.68
N ARG A 470 6.29 13.25 -1.12
CA ARG A 470 7.36 12.57 -1.86
C ARG A 470 6.83 11.33 -2.58
N ARG A 471 6.03 10.50 -1.88
CA ARG A 471 5.38 9.32 -2.47
C ARG A 471 4.48 9.72 -3.65
N ARG A 472 3.62 10.74 -3.52
CA ARG A 472 2.74 11.21 -4.61
C ARG A 472 3.53 11.68 -5.83
N LEU A 473 4.53 12.54 -5.61
CA LEU A 473 5.36 13.07 -6.68
C LEU A 473 6.19 11.98 -7.37
N ALA A 474 6.68 11.00 -6.61
CA ALA A 474 7.40 9.85 -7.15
C ALA A 474 6.54 9.03 -8.12
N LEU A 475 5.29 8.72 -7.74
CA LEU A 475 4.37 7.96 -8.59
C LEU A 475 4.01 8.73 -9.85
N ALA A 476 3.77 10.04 -9.74
CA ALA A 476 3.56 10.91 -10.89
C ALA A 476 4.79 10.94 -11.81
N ALA A 477 5.99 11.06 -11.25
CA ALA A 477 7.24 11.06 -12.00
C ALA A 477 7.47 9.74 -12.76
N VAL A 478 7.07 8.58 -12.21
CA VAL A 478 7.11 7.29 -12.93
C VAL A 478 6.23 7.34 -14.17
N VAL A 479 4.97 7.78 -14.04
CA VAL A 479 4.03 7.85 -15.17
C VAL A 479 4.50 8.86 -16.20
N TYR A 480 4.89 10.06 -15.77
CA TYR A 480 5.41 11.12 -16.63
C TYR A 480 6.61 10.64 -17.44
N THR A 481 7.60 10.04 -16.77
CA THR A 481 8.81 9.53 -17.41
C THR A 481 8.51 8.45 -18.45
N ARG A 482 7.57 7.54 -18.15
CA ARG A 482 7.15 6.52 -19.11
C ARG A 482 6.38 7.11 -20.30
N LEU A 483 5.50 8.07 -20.08
CA LEU A 483 4.75 8.75 -21.15
C LEU A 483 5.68 9.54 -22.07
N LYS A 484 6.61 10.32 -21.50
CA LYS A 484 7.62 11.08 -22.25
C LYS A 484 8.43 10.20 -23.20
N ARG A 485 8.73 8.97 -22.78
CA ARG A 485 9.44 7.98 -23.61
C ARG A 485 8.56 7.31 -24.65
N ALA A 486 7.32 7.00 -24.31
CA ALA A 486 6.41 6.26 -25.18
C ALA A 486 5.70 7.14 -26.23
N ARG A 487 5.57 8.44 -25.96
CA ARG A 487 4.87 9.40 -26.83
C ARG A 487 5.72 10.66 -27.03
N PRO A 488 6.39 10.80 -28.18
CA PRO A 488 7.21 11.98 -28.49
C PRO A 488 6.50 13.33 -28.27
N PRO A 489 5.20 13.51 -28.58
CA PRO A 489 4.49 14.78 -28.30
C PRO A 489 4.38 15.10 -26.81
N PHE A 490 4.41 14.08 -25.94
CA PHE A 490 4.38 14.25 -24.48
C PHE A 490 5.71 14.82 -23.94
N GLY A 491 6.76 14.83 -24.76
CA GLY A 491 8.03 15.47 -24.43
C GLY A 491 7.96 16.99 -24.27
N PHE A 492 6.86 17.62 -24.73
CA PHE A 492 6.62 19.06 -24.62
C PHE A 492 5.68 19.44 -23.47
N VAL A 493 5.17 18.47 -22.71
CA VAL A 493 4.36 18.75 -21.50
C VAL A 493 5.29 18.89 -20.31
N LYS A 494 5.18 19.98 -19.56
CA LYS A 494 5.95 20.16 -18.32
C LYS A 494 5.41 19.25 -17.22
N PHE A 495 6.26 18.80 -16.32
CA PHE A 495 5.87 17.95 -15.20
C PHE A 495 4.86 18.65 -14.28
N GLU A 496 5.00 19.95 -14.10
CA GLU A 496 4.07 20.77 -13.31
C GLU A 496 2.68 20.86 -13.96
N GLU A 497 2.60 20.84 -15.29
CA GLU A 497 1.33 20.81 -16.05
C GLU A 497 0.71 19.41 -16.07
N PHE A 498 1.52 18.37 -15.84
CA PHE A 498 1.08 16.98 -15.77
C PHE A 498 0.45 16.62 -14.41
N LEU A 499 0.90 17.25 -13.32
CA LEU A 499 0.40 17.05 -11.95
C LEU A 499 -1.01 17.61 -11.77
#